data_AF-A0A932DTN9-F1
#
_entry.id   AF-A0A932DTN9-F1
#
_cell.length_a   1.000
_cell.length_b   1.000
_cell.length_c   1.000
_cell.angle_alpha   90.00
_cell.angle_beta   90.00
_cell.angle_gamma   90.00
#
_symmetry.space_group_name_H-M   'P 1'
#
loop_
_entity.id
_entity.type
_entity.pdbx_description
1 polymer ?
#
loop_
_entity_poly.entity_id
_entity_poly.type
_entity_poly.pdbx_seq_one_letter_code
_entity_poly.pdbx_strand_id
1 'polypeptide(L)'
;MPQREPETGRSIIVSVDTWHAMIALPLEDGRYEEWGYAERAWYLEGRQGVSGALRALLWPTAGVVEVTVSDRLWAQRTPQPPADVFELWISEAGYRRLREHLASTIARAEPVAVIQGSRFYPARRSYHLFHQCHQYAARALAEAGLPVSPSLAFTRGAFSAQLRRLAAP
;
A
#
# COMPACT_ATOMS: atom_id res chain seq x y z
N MET A 1 -13.62 8.21 -37.35
CA MET A 1 -13.48 7.40 -36.13
C MET A 1 -12.15 7.77 -35.49
N PRO A 2 -12.09 8.29 -34.25
CA PRO A 2 -10.81 8.54 -33.62
C PRO A 2 -10.15 7.18 -33.35
N GLN A 3 -8.95 7.00 -33.90
CA GLN A 3 -8.10 5.86 -33.57
C GLN A 3 -7.76 5.99 -32.08
N ARG A 4 -8.13 4.98 -31.27
CA ARG A 4 -7.60 4.88 -29.90
C ARG A 4 -6.10 4.73 -30.04
N GLU A 5 -5.35 5.76 -29.65
CA GLU A 5 -3.93 5.62 -29.40
C GLU A 5 -3.71 4.41 -28.48
N PRO A 6 -2.68 3.58 -28.69
CA PRO A 6 -2.37 2.54 -27.75
C PRO A 6 -2.16 3.22 -26.40
N GLU A 7 -3.04 2.96 -25.43
CA GLU A 7 -2.92 3.55 -24.11
C GLU A 7 -1.60 3.06 -23.52
N THR A 8 -0.57 3.91 -23.61
CA THR A 8 0.66 3.71 -22.87
C THR A 8 0.25 3.58 -21.41
N GLY A 9 0.60 2.45 -20.83
CA GLY A 9 0.26 2.11 -19.47
C GLY A 9 1.44 1.46 -18.79
N ARG A 10 1.34 1.35 -17.47
CA ARG A 10 2.34 0.72 -16.63
C ARG A 10 1.68 -0.40 -15.84
N SER A 11 2.46 -1.44 -15.64
CA SER A 11 2.14 -2.46 -14.65
C SER A 11 2.47 -1.92 -13.26
N ILE A 12 1.56 -2.15 -12.31
CA ILE A 12 1.79 -2.01 -10.87
C ILE A 12 1.42 -3.33 -10.20
N ILE A 13 1.98 -3.58 -9.02
CA ILE A 13 1.72 -4.82 -8.30
C ILE A 13 1.10 -4.49 -6.95
N VAL A 14 0.07 -5.22 -6.56
CA VAL A 14 -0.59 -5.09 -5.26
C VAL A 14 -0.43 -6.39 -4.51
N SER A 15 0.29 -6.34 -3.39
CA SER A 15 0.40 -7.47 -2.45
C SER A 15 -0.63 -7.29 -1.34
N VAL A 16 -1.41 -8.32 -1.01
CA VAL A 16 -2.45 -8.25 0.02
C VAL A 16 -2.40 -9.49 0.91
N ASP A 17 -2.18 -9.30 2.19
CA ASP A 17 -2.30 -10.36 3.20
C ASP A 17 -3.53 -10.11 4.11
N THR A 18 -3.58 -10.82 5.24
CA THR A 18 -4.66 -10.67 6.23
C THR A 18 -4.78 -9.26 6.82
N TRP A 19 -3.68 -8.53 6.96
CA TRP A 19 -3.57 -7.30 7.77
C TRP A 19 -3.08 -6.07 7.01
N HIS A 20 -2.52 -6.28 5.82
CA HIS A 20 -1.64 -5.35 5.13
C HIS A 20 -1.86 -5.43 3.62
N ALA A 21 -1.62 -4.30 2.96
CA ALA A 21 -1.57 -4.19 1.52
C ALA A 21 -0.45 -3.25 1.10
N MET A 22 0.34 -3.68 0.14
CA MET A 22 1.43 -2.90 -0.45
C MET A 22 1.14 -2.66 -1.93
N ILE A 23 1.35 -1.43 -2.39
CA ILE A 23 1.38 -1.10 -3.81
C ILE A 23 2.84 -0.97 -4.21
N ALA A 24 3.31 -1.85 -5.09
CA ALA A 24 4.63 -1.83 -5.67
C ALA A 24 4.60 -1.15 -7.04
N LEU A 25 5.45 -0.16 -7.21
CA LEU A 25 5.71 0.52 -8.47
C LEU A 25 7.04 -0.02 -9.03
N PRO A 26 7.03 -0.73 -10.17
CA PRO A 26 8.27 -1.16 -10.82
C PRO A 26 9.13 0.04 -11.21
N LEU A 27 10.43 -0.06 -10.95
CA LEU A 27 11.45 0.92 -11.32
C LEU A 27 12.22 0.42 -12.55
N GLU A 28 12.85 1.35 -13.28
CA GLU A 28 13.60 1.05 -14.51
C GLU A 28 14.81 0.14 -14.28
N ASP A 29 15.35 0.14 -13.06
CA ASP A 29 16.48 -0.70 -12.65
C ASP A 29 16.08 -2.10 -12.16
N GLY A 30 14.81 -2.48 -12.34
CA GLY A 30 14.27 -3.79 -11.98
C GLY A 30 13.88 -3.93 -10.50
N ARG A 31 14.03 -2.88 -9.68
CA ARG A 31 13.55 -2.85 -8.29
C ARG A 31 12.09 -2.42 -8.22
N TYR A 32 11.52 -2.51 -7.03
CA TYR A 32 10.18 -2.08 -6.71
C TYR A 32 10.24 -0.98 -5.64
N GLU A 33 9.53 0.13 -5.89
CA GLU A 33 9.19 1.11 -4.87
C GLU A 33 7.82 0.75 -4.30
N GLU A 34 7.80 0.29 -3.06
CA GLU A 34 6.61 -0.24 -2.41
C GLU A 34 6.07 0.74 -1.38
N TRP A 35 4.76 0.95 -1.42
CA TRP A 35 4.04 1.87 -0.58
C TRP A 35 3.00 1.13 0.25
N GLY A 36 3.07 1.34 1.55
CA GLY A 36 2.15 0.77 2.53
C GLY A 36 1.68 1.81 3.53
N TYR A 37 0.59 1.49 4.22
CA TYR A 37 0.19 2.22 5.41
C TYR A 37 0.41 1.32 6.63
N ALA A 38 1.18 1.83 7.59
CA ALA A 38 1.48 1.12 8.82
C ALA A 38 1.16 2.00 10.03
N GLU A 39 1.04 1.34 11.18
CA GLU A 39 0.88 2.03 12.44
C GLU A 39 2.25 2.28 13.08
N ARG A 40 2.48 3.50 13.59
CA ARG A 40 3.77 3.89 14.17
C ARG A 40 4.15 3.01 15.38
N ALA A 41 3.20 2.60 16.20
CA ALA A 41 3.50 1.78 17.38
C ALA A 41 3.95 0.34 17.03
N TRP A 42 3.43 -0.25 15.96
CA TRP A 42 3.79 -1.63 15.59
C TRP A 42 5.26 -1.77 15.17
N TYR A 43 5.80 -0.74 14.51
CA TYR A 43 7.18 -0.77 13.99
C TYR A 43 8.18 0.06 14.83
N LEU A 44 7.77 1.18 15.44
CA LEU A 44 8.70 2.05 16.17
C LEU A 44 8.84 1.68 17.65
N GLU A 45 7.82 1.07 18.25
CA GLU A 45 7.88 0.61 19.64
C GLU A 45 8.36 -0.85 19.69
N GLY A 46 9.64 -1.05 19.38
CA GLY A 46 10.38 -2.25 19.78
C GLY A 46 10.54 -2.35 21.30
N ARG A 47 9.44 -2.36 22.07
CA ARG A 47 9.46 -2.42 23.55
C ARG A 47 8.61 -3.58 24.09
N GLN A 48 9.30 -4.71 24.23
CA GLN A 48 9.28 -5.61 25.40
C GLN A 48 7.92 -5.85 26.08
N GLY A 49 7.24 -6.92 25.67
CA GLY A 49 6.23 -7.60 26.49
C GLY A 49 4.82 -7.63 25.89
N VAL A 50 4.10 -8.72 26.18
CA VAL A 50 2.73 -9.04 25.72
C VAL A 50 1.71 -7.92 26.04
N SER A 51 2.00 -7.09 27.05
CA SER A 51 1.18 -5.95 27.46
C SER A 51 1.31 -4.70 26.57
N GLY A 52 2.44 -4.51 25.88
CA GLY A 52 2.65 -3.37 24.96
C GLY A 52 1.86 -3.51 23.66
N ALA A 53 1.86 -4.72 23.09
CA ALA A 53 1.07 -5.05 21.90
C ALA A 53 -0.45 -4.89 22.14
N LEU A 54 -0.93 -5.24 23.34
CA LEU A 54 -2.35 -5.09 23.71
C LEU A 54 -2.76 -3.62 23.90
N ARG A 55 -1.82 -2.75 24.28
CA ARG A 55 -2.08 -1.31 24.49
C ARG A 55 -2.07 -0.53 23.17
N ALA A 56 -1.20 -0.92 22.23
CA ALA A 56 -1.22 -0.41 20.86
C ALA A 56 -2.54 -0.74 20.14
N LEU A 57 -3.15 -1.89 20.43
CA LEU A 57 -4.50 -2.24 19.94
C LEU A 57 -5.63 -1.36 20.51
N LEU A 58 -5.41 -0.73 21.67
CA LEU A 58 -6.44 0.02 22.40
C LEU A 58 -6.29 1.55 22.30
N TRP A 59 -5.16 2.07 21.80
CA TRP A 59 -4.89 3.51 21.73
C TRP A 59 -4.56 3.93 20.29
N PRO A 60 -5.19 4.99 19.73
CA PRO A 60 -4.86 5.48 18.40
C PRO A 60 -3.40 5.94 18.38
N THR A 61 -2.52 5.26 17.65
CA THR A 61 -1.17 5.80 17.41
C THR A 61 -1.11 6.45 16.03
N ALA A 62 -0.23 7.45 15.89
CA ALA A 62 -0.14 8.23 14.65
C ALA A 62 0.17 7.29 13.47
N GLY A 63 -0.56 7.48 12.36
CA GLY A 63 -0.32 6.74 11.12
C GLY A 63 1.05 7.02 10.52
N VAL A 64 1.65 6.03 9.87
CA VAL A 64 2.83 6.21 9.04
C VAL A 64 2.63 5.63 7.64
N VAL A 65 3.20 6.30 6.66
CA VAL A 65 3.36 5.78 5.30
C VAL A 65 4.70 5.08 5.24
N GLU A 66 4.69 3.79 4.94
CA GLU A 66 5.89 3.01 4.67
C GLU A 66 6.26 3.14 3.19
N VAL A 67 7.52 3.48 2.92
CA VAL A 67 8.09 3.47 1.58
C VAL A 67 9.38 2.65 1.59
N THR A 68 9.44 1.64 0.73
CA THR A 68 10.53 0.67 0.69
C THR A 68 10.98 0.46 -0.74
N VAL A 69 12.30 0.48 -1.00
CA VAL A 69 12.85 0.14 -2.31
C VAL A 69 13.60 -1.18 -2.19
N SER A 70 13.22 -2.18 -2.98
CA SER A 70 13.82 -3.52 -2.93
C SER A 70 13.76 -4.22 -4.28
N ASP A 71 14.70 -5.12 -4.49
CA ASP A 71 14.80 -6.07 -5.61
C ASP A 71 13.71 -7.16 -5.60
N ARG A 72 13.02 -7.36 -4.49
CA ARG A 72 11.95 -8.36 -4.33
C ARG A 72 10.66 -7.66 -3.91
N LEU A 73 9.50 -8.29 -4.12
CA LEU A 73 8.23 -7.79 -3.60
C LEU A 73 8.11 -8.08 -2.09
N TRP A 74 7.34 -7.24 -1.39
CA TRP A 74 7.01 -7.42 0.02
C TRP A 74 6.45 -8.82 0.31
N ALA A 75 5.54 -9.32 -0.52
CA ALA A 75 4.98 -10.67 -0.39
C ALA A 75 6.04 -11.79 -0.42
N GLN A 76 7.19 -11.56 -1.08
CA GLN A 76 8.30 -12.51 -1.13
C GLN A 76 9.27 -12.36 0.05
N ARG A 77 9.38 -11.14 0.61
CA ARG A 77 10.22 -10.86 1.79
C ARG A 77 9.51 -11.20 3.10
N THR A 78 8.19 -11.12 3.12
CA THR A 78 7.34 -11.37 4.28
C THR A 78 6.32 -12.47 3.94
N PRO A 79 6.75 -13.74 3.88
CA PRO A 79 5.89 -14.83 3.39
C PRO A 79 4.79 -15.25 4.37
N GLN A 80 4.82 -14.75 5.61
CA GLN A 80 3.82 -15.08 6.64
C GLN A 80 3.22 -13.80 7.25
N PRO A 81 1.88 -13.65 7.24
CA PRO A 81 0.89 -14.56 6.65
C PRO A 81 0.95 -14.56 5.10
N PRO A 82 0.41 -15.60 4.44
CA PRO A 82 0.43 -15.66 2.97
C PRO A 82 -0.26 -14.45 2.34
N ALA A 83 0.42 -13.86 1.36
CA ALA A 83 -0.08 -12.72 0.60
C ALA A 83 -0.52 -13.14 -0.80
N ASP A 84 -1.68 -12.64 -1.24
CA ASP A 84 -2.08 -12.66 -2.64
C ASP A 84 -1.31 -11.54 -3.37
N VAL A 85 -0.84 -11.81 -4.58
CA VAL A 85 -0.16 -10.81 -5.44
C VAL A 85 -0.98 -10.61 -6.70
N PHE A 86 -1.28 -9.35 -7.02
CA PHE A 86 -2.06 -8.96 -8.19
C PHE A 86 -1.25 -8.00 -9.05
N GLU A 87 -1.05 -8.33 -10.32
CA GLU A 87 -0.49 -7.42 -11.31
C GLU A 87 -1.63 -6.68 -12.00
N LEU A 88 -1.56 -5.34 -12.04
CA LEU A 88 -2.60 -4.48 -12.60
C LEU A 88 -2.00 -3.56 -13.65
N TRP A 89 -2.67 -3.44 -14.79
CA TRP A 89 -2.33 -2.44 -15.80
C TRP A 89 -3.09 -1.15 -15.56
N ILE A 90 -2.38 -0.02 -15.51
CA ILE A 90 -2.96 1.32 -15.38
C ILE A 90 -2.43 2.24 -16.47
N SER A 91 -3.23 3.20 -16.92
CA SER A 91 -2.76 4.21 -17.90
C SER A 91 -1.64 5.08 -17.32
N GLU A 92 -0.82 5.69 -18.17
CA GLU A 92 0.20 6.67 -17.73
C GLU A 92 -0.38 7.84 -16.92
N ALA A 93 -1.61 8.26 -17.24
CA ALA A 93 -2.32 9.27 -16.46
C ALA A 93 -2.73 8.71 -15.08
N GLY A 94 -3.19 7.46 -15.02
CA GLY A 94 -3.48 6.77 -13.76
C GLY A 94 -2.25 6.58 -12.89
N TYR A 95 -1.11 6.21 -13.48
CA TYR A 95 0.16 6.07 -12.76
C TYR A 95 0.63 7.41 -12.15
N ARG A 96 0.52 8.51 -12.89
CA ARG A 96 0.83 9.85 -12.36
C ARG A 96 -0.07 10.22 -11.18
N ARG A 97 -1.39 10.08 -11.32
CA ARG A 97 -2.35 10.32 -10.22
C ARG A 97 -2.10 9.43 -9.01
N LEU A 98 -1.74 8.16 -9.24
CA LEU A 98 -1.39 7.23 -8.18
C LEU A 98 -0.20 7.74 -7.36
N ARG A 99 0.91 8.10 -8.03
CA ARG A 99 2.12 8.61 -7.35
C ARG A 99 1.85 9.92 -6.62
N GLU A 100 1.15 10.84 -7.26
CA GLU A 100 0.73 12.10 -6.64
C GLU A 100 -0.13 11.85 -5.39
N HIS A 101 -1.09 10.92 -5.48
CA HIS A 101 -1.92 10.55 -4.34
C HIS A 101 -1.10 9.93 -3.21
N LEU A 102 -0.24 8.96 -3.50
CA LEU A 102 0.64 8.31 -2.52
C LEU A 102 1.51 9.34 -1.80
N ALA A 103 2.18 10.22 -2.55
CA ALA A 103 2.96 11.32 -1.98
C ALA A 103 2.10 12.27 -1.14
N SER A 104 0.87 12.57 -1.57
CA SER A 104 -0.06 13.44 -0.84
C SER A 104 -0.52 12.88 0.50
N THR A 105 -0.29 11.59 0.77
CA THR A 105 -0.61 10.95 2.06
C THR A 105 0.46 11.19 3.12
N ILE A 106 1.65 11.62 2.73
CA ILE A 106 2.76 11.98 3.64
C ILE A 106 2.54 13.39 4.18
N ALA A 107 2.65 13.55 5.50
CA ALA A 107 2.48 14.85 6.18
C ALA A 107 3.75 15.68 6.23
N ARG A 108 4.91 15.00 6.32
CA ARG A 108 6.25 15.62 6.38
C ARG A 108 7.22 14.77 5.58
N ALA A 109 8.09 15.42 4.81
CA ALA A 109 9.06 14.76 3.95
C ALA A 109 10.20 14.08 4.73
N GLU A 110 10.36 14.42 6.01
CA GLU A 110 11.33 13.77 6.89
C GLU A 110 10.73 12.46 7.45
N PRO A 111 11.42 11.31 7.25
CA PRO A 111 10.98 10.07 7.86
C PRO A 111 11.12 10.15 9.38
N VAL A 112 10.14 9.63 10.11
CA VAL A 112 10.21 9.47 11.57
C VAL A 112 11.05 8.27 11.99
N ALA A 113 11.27 7.33 11.07
CA ALA A 113 12.16 6.21 11.27
C ALA A 113 12.62 5.57 9.96
N VAL A 114 13.72 4.83 10.05
CA VAL A 114 14.21 3.93 9.00
C VAL A 114 14.48 2.58 9.66
N ILE A 115 13.78 1.54 9.22
CA ILE A 115 13.90 0.18 9.78
C ILE A 115 14.06 -0.79 8.62
N GLN A 116 15.14 -1.59 8.64
CA GLN A 116 15.42 -2.63 7.64
C GLN A 116 15.33 -2.15 6.18
N GLY A 117 15.71 -0.89 5.91
CA GLY A 117 15.66 -0.29 4.57
C GLY A 117 14.31 0.35 4.20
N SER A 118 13.25 0.11 4.98
CA SER A 118 11.97 0.83 4.87
C SER A 118 12.06 2.20 5.54
N ARG A 119 11.52 3.23 4.90
CA ARG A 119 11.38 4.58 5.48
C ARG A 119 9.93 4.80 5.90
N PHE A 120 9.73 5.27 7.12
CA PHE A 120 8.39 5.52 7.68
C PHE A 120 8.18 7.02 7.82
N TYR A 121 7.21 7.57 7.09
CA TYR A 121 6.86 8.99 7.12
C TYR A 121 5.58 9.21 7.90
N PRO A 122 5.43 10.32 8.65
CA PRO A 122 4.15 10.66 9.26
C PRO A 122 3.05 10.72 8.20
N ALA A 123 1.94 10.02 8.42
CA ALA A 123 0.77 10.12 7.55
C ALA A 123 -0.05 11.37 7.86
N ARG A 124 -0.67 11.99 6.84
CA ARG A 124 -1.57 13.15 6.99
C ARG A 124 -2.87 12.81 7.71
N ARG A 125 -3.30 11.56 7.62
CA ARG A 125 -4.51 11.06 8.26
C ARG A 125 -4.13 9.97 9.23
N SER A 126 -4.66 10.10 10.45
CA SER A 126 -4.65 9.04 11.45
C SER A 126 -5.77 8.07 11.11
N TYR A 127 -5.43 6.96 10.46
CA TYR A 127 -6.37 5.87 10.23
C TYR A 127 -6.27 4.83 11.36
N HIS A 128 -7.42 4.36 11.87
CA HIS A 128 -7.50 3.34 12.92
C HIS A 128 -7.45 1.92 12.33
N LEU A 129 -6.47 1.12 12.76
CA LEU A 129 -6.37 -0.35 12.77
C LEU A 129 -6.73 -1.16 11.50
N PHE A 130 -5.81 -2.03 11.07
CA PHE A 130 -5.85 -3.21 10.16
C PHE A 130 -6.79 -3.30 8.93
N HIS A 131 -7.99 -2.72 8.93
CA HIS A 131 -8.85 -2.58 7.76
C HIS A 131 -8.40 -1.42 6.86
N GLN A 132 -7.69 -0.44 7.43
CA GLN A 132 -7.36 0.79 6.72
C GLN A 132 -6.22 0.63 5.72
N CYS A 133 -5.40 -0.42 5.81
CA CYS A 133 -4.35 -0.65 4.82
C CYS A 133 -4.97 -1.09 3.48
N HIS A 134 -5.97 -1.98 3.53
CA HIS A 134 -6.79 -2.33 2.35
C HIS A 134 -7.52 -1.11 1.78
N GLN A 135 -8.10 -0.26 2.64
CA GLN A 135 -8.78 0.96 2.21
C GLN A 135 -7.83 2.02 1.66
N TYR A 136 -6.63 2.14 2.23
CA TYR A 136 -5.55 3.01 1.75
C TYR A 136 -5.14 2.61 0.34
N ALA A 137 -4.84 1.32 0.14
CA ALA A 137 -4.49 0.80 -1.18
C ALA A 137 -5.67 0.97 -2.16
N ALA A 138 -6.89 0.61 -1.76
CA ALA A 138 -8.08 0.77 -2.59
C ALA A 138 -8.34 2.24 -2.99
N ARG A 139 -8.10 3.19 -2.08
CA ARG A 139 -8.24 4.63 -2.38
C ARG A 139 -7.18 5.08 -3.37
N ALA A 140 -5.93 4.68 -3.19
CA ALA A 140 -4.86 4.98 -4.14
C ALA A 140 -5.17 4.44 -5.54
N LEU A 141 -5.68 3.21 -5.63
CA LEU A 141 -6.12 2.61 -6.90
C LEU A 141 -7.34 3.32 -7.52
N ALA A 142 -8.31 3.75 -6.70
CA ALA A 142 -9.45 4.52 -7.17
C ALA A 142 -9.04 5.89 -7.75
N GLU A 143 -8.08 6.57 -7.11
CA GLU A 143 -7.50 7.83 -7.59
C GLU A 143 -6.67 7.62 -8.88
N ALA A 144 -6.07 6.44 -9.03
CA ALA A 144 -5.47 6.00 -10.29
C ALA A 144 -6.51 5.81 -11.42
N GLY A 145 -7.81 5.83 -11.12
CA GLY A 145 -8.90 5.66 -12.07
C GLY A 145 -9.36 4.21 -12.24
N LEU A 146 -8.92 3.29 -11.38
CA LEU A 146 -9.43 1.93 -11.38
C LEU A 146 -10.82 1.87 -10.71
N PRO A 147 -11.74 1.01 -11.19
CA PRO A 147 -13.08 0.88 -10.64
C PRO A 147 -13.07 0.05 -9.34
N VAL A 148 -12.33 0.52 -8.34
CA VAL A 148 -12.27 -0.02 -6.97
C VAL A 148 -13.12 0.85 -6.05
N SER A 149 -13.82 0.23 -5.10
CA SER A 149 -14.58 0.89 -4.04
C SER A 149 -13.83 0.80 -2.70
N PRO A 150 -13.22 1.90 -2.22
CA PRO A 150 -12.53 1.93 -0.93
C PRO A 150 -13.46 1.66 0.26
N SER A 151 -14.74 2.02 0.14
CA SER A 151 -15.77 1.75 1.14
C SER A 151 -16.19 0.28 1.20
N LEU A 152 -15.72 -0.58 0.30
CA LEU A 152 -15.96 -2.03 0.34
C LEU A 152 -14.67 -2.82 0.62
N ALA A 153 -13.51 -2.16 0.64
CA ALA A 153 -12.20 -2.77 0.84
C ALA A 153 -11.83 -2.89 2.32
N PHE A 154 -12.72 -3.40 3.16
CA PHE A 154 -12.45 -3.55 4.60
C PHE A 154 -11.71 -4.83 4.93
N THR A 155 -11.91 -5.91 4.19
CA THR A 155 -11.29 -7.21 4.49
C THR A 155 -10.41 -7.65 3.32
N ARG A 156 -9.41 -8.50 3.62
CA ARG A 156 -8.61 -9.18 2.59
C ARG A 156 -9.50 -9.77 1.49
N GLY A 157 -10.54 -10.51 1.89
CA GLY A 157 -11.45 -11.15 0.94
C GLY A 157 -12.18 -10.15 0.04
N ALA A 158 -12.73 -9.08 0.61
CA ALA A 158 -13.47 -8.07 -0.14
C ALA A 158 -12.55 -7.23 -1.05
N PHE A 159 -11.32 -6.95 -0.62
CA PHE A 159 -10.35 -6.23 -1.42
C PHE A 159 -9.77 -7.11 -2.54
N SER A 160 -9.28 -8.33 -2.21
CA SER A 160 -8.81 -9.30 -3.21
C SER A 160 -9.88 -9.62 -4.26
N ALA A 161 -11.16 -9.67 -3.89
CA ALA A 161 -12.24 -9.88 -4.85
C ALA A 161 -12.40 -8.72 -5.86
N GLN A 162 -12.08 -7.49 -5.48
CA GLN A 162 -12.05 -6.35 -6.39
C GLN A 162 -10.79 -6.41 -7.29
N LEU A 163 -9.63 -6.69 -6.70
CA LEU A 163 -8.36 -6.81 -7.43
C LEU A 163 -8.39 -7.93 -8.49
N ARG A 164 -8.98 -9.09 -8.18
CA ARG A 164 -9.14 -10.19 -9.14
C ARG A 164 -9.94 -9.79 -10.39
N ARG A 165 -10.89 -8.87 -10.27
CA ARG A 165 -11.66 -8.38 -11.44
C ARG A 165 -10.84 -7.46 -12.34
N LEU A 166 -9.79 -6.85 -11.79
CA LEU A 166 -8.88 -5.95 -12.51
C LEU A 166 -7.66 -6.68 -13.07
N ALA A 167 -7.20 -7.73 -12.39
CA ALA A 167 -6.07 -8.56 -12.81
C ALA A 167 -6.48 -9.67 -13.79
N ALA A 168 -7.78 -9.87 -14.02
CA ALA A 168 -8.26 -10.82 -15.02
C ALA A 168 -7.97 -10.28 -16.44
N PRO A 169 -7.53 -11.14 -17.38
CA PRO A 169 -7.28 -10.76 -18.77
C PRO A 169 -8.54 -10.31 -19.51
#